data_AF-A0AAF1BET2-F1
#
_entry.id   AF-A0AAF1BET2-F1
#
_cell.length_a   1.000
_cell.length_b   1.000
_cell.length_c   1.000
_cell.angle_alpha   90.00
_cell.angle_beta   90.00
_cell.angle_gamma   90.00
#
_symmetry.space_group_name_H-M   'P 1'
#
loop_
_entity.id
_entity.type
_entity.pdbx_description
1 polymer ?
#
loop_
_entity_poly.entity_id
_entity_poly.type
_entity_poly.pdbx_seq_one_letter_code
_entity_poly.pdbx_strand_id
1 'polypeptide(L)'
;MDYKPSDQRYRQRQPALEDLDVPPPYSPQETVPRPRWPRALPTPPAQAPLSPLELEVKYPDGRRPNERHEQREPTPPTPGWYRNPSSSTTQRSPLRIVAPPPPQHQPQTQQQDYLLSPNRTLPPGAAFPFAALAAGPSSDPHVTPFPAGPATAGPSTSPARAVSPRPPATLSSIPLGILHRILQLTLDPRATPERYRADPEVESARRLWWLFRSIRGVDRRFFLVATSIVRARFLPIYQSQLPPGTSSHPFPPVGNAEDVTAEPVFKRRSREAAVLDRFVAVRVGEDLRRAESELCEDSGHETEVFTRLQPAARIEDLLLTIPPSLITPWGPRAAPHAALPLPHTHLAVALSPLWAQLHLSYSPITAANLTGFNRVGRTFIVEVRRGRSPEETVRRIHEALEDISRGLLPWGSRVG
;
A
#
# COMPACT_ATOMS: atom_id res chain seq x y z
N MET A 1 -46.39 -23.28 -14.11
CA MET A 1 -45.52 -22.64 -13.09
C MET A 1 -46.33 -21.50 -12.53
N ASP A 2 -47.01 -21.76 -11.43
CA ASP A 2 -47.99 -20.88 -10.81
C ASP A 2 -47.31 -19.94 -9.83
N TYR A 3 -47.42 -18.64 -10.09
CA TYR A 3 -46.88 -17.58 -9.25
C TYR A 3 -47.89 -17.25 -8.17
N LYS A 4 -47.66 -17.73 -6.94
CA LYS A 4 -48.41 -17.30 -5.74
C LYS A 4 -47.78 -16.01 -5.20
N PRO A 5 -48.57 -14.93 -4.98
CA PRO A 5 -48.06 -13.71 -4.34
C PRO A 5 -48.10 -13.87 -2.81
N SER A 6 -46.94 -13.74 -2.18
CA SER A 6 -46.77 -13.82 -0.74
C SER A 6 -47.01 -12.46 -0.06
N ASP A 7 -47.94 -12.48 0.89
CA ASP A 7 -47.98 -11.72 2.15
C ASP A 7 -47.91 -10.18 2.14
N GLN A 8 -49.11 -9.59 2.04
CA GLN A 8 -49.48 -8.38 2.77
C GLN A 8 -49.63 -8.67 4.28
N ARG A 9 -48.54 -8.61 5.05
CA ARG A 9 -48.61 -8.54 6.52
C ARG A 9 -47.56 -7.62 7.12
N TYR A 10 -47.62 -6.34 6.76
CA TYR A 10 -47.00 -5.25 7.55
C TYR A 10 -47.96 -4.06 7.60
N ARG A 11 -49.11 -4.25 8.26
CA ARG A 11 -49.91 -3.17 8.83
C ARG A 11 -50.23 -3.55 10.27
N GLN A 12 -50.14 -2.55 11.14
CA GLN A 12 -50.50 -2.54 12.56
C GLN A 12 -49.48 -3.12 13.54
N ARG A 13 -48.62 -2.21 14.04
CA ARG A 13 -48.46 -1.94 15.48
C ARG A 13 -47.66 -0.64 15.65
N GLN A 14 -48.37 0.49 15.66
CA GLN A 14 -47.87 1.69 16.34
C GLN A 14 -48.34 1.58 17.80
N PRO A 15 -47.44 1.57 18.80
CA PRO A 15 -47.86 1.88 20.17
C PRO A 15 -48.14 3.38 20.26
N ALA A 16 -49.26 3.72 20.90
CA ALA A 16 -49.64 5.07 21.24
C ALA A 16 -48.52 5.71 22.07
N LEU A 17 -47.96 6.80 21.55
CA LEU A 17 -47.04 7.68 22.26
C LEU A 17 -47.93 8.66 23.05
N GLU A 18 -48.22 8.32 24.29
CA GLU A 18 -48.88 9.21 25.24
C GLU A 18 -47.93 10.36 25.63
N ASP A 19 -48.45 11.58 25.53
CA ASP A 19 -48.12 12.81 26.23
C ASP A 19 -46.73 12.90 26.87
N LEU A 20 -45.76 13.35 26.08
CA LEU A 20 -44.55 14.01 26.58
C LEU A 20 -44.72 15.53 26.40
N ASP A 21 -44.78 16.23 27.53
CA ASP A 21 -44.77 17.69 27.68
C ASP A 21 -43.75 18.32 26.72
N VAL A 22 -44.26 19.02 25.71
CA VAL A 22 -43.46 19.83 24.80
C VAL A 22 -43.11 21.13 25.54
N PRO A 23 -41.83 21.39 25.88
CA PRO A 23 -41.46 22.68 26.43
C PRO A 23 -41.73 23.80 25.40
N PRO A 24 -42.13 25.00 25.86
CA PRO A 24 -42.48 26.10 24.97
C PRO A 24 -41.32 26.48 24.04
N PRO A 25 -41.61 27.02 22.85
CA PRO A 25 -40.60 27.40 21.88
C PRO A 25 -39.64 28.44 22.48
N TYR A 26 -38.34 28.15 22.36
CA TYR A 26 -37.26 29.05 22.72
C TYR A 26 -37.49 30.44 22.09
N SER A 27 -37.58 31.45 22.95
CA SER A 27 -37.53 32.85 22.54
C SER A 27 -36.15 33.14 21.92
N PRO A 28 -36.06 33.83 20.77
CA PRO A 28 -34.78 34.16 20.16
C PRO A 28 -34.02 35.15 21.05
N GLN A 29 -33.01 34.66 21.76
CA GLN A 29 -32.06 35.52 22.45
C GLN A 29 -31.16 36.24 21.43
N GLU A 30 -31.11 37.55 21.63
CA GLU A 30 -30.07 38.53 21.31
C GLU A 30 -28.97 38.11 20.32
N THR A 31 -29.00 38.82 19.20
CA THR A 31 -27.93 39.00 18.23
C THR A 31 -26.59 39.30 18.89
N VAL A 32 -25.77 38.27 19.07
CA VAL A 32 -24.34 38.42 19.36
C VAL A 32 -23.69 39.16 18.18
N PRO A 33 -22.99 40.29 18.41
CA PRO A 33 -22.34 41.03 17.34
C PRO A 33 -21.26 40.15 16.69
N ARG A 34 -21.41 39.90 15.39
CA ARG A 34 -20.42 39.17 14.58
C ARG A 34 -19.06 39.87 14.70
N PRO A 35 -17.96 39.12 14.94
CA PRO A 35 -16.62 39.69 14.85
C PRO A 35 -16.39 40.25 13.45
N ARG A 36 -16.09 41.55 13.38
CA ARG A 36 -15.66 42.23 12.14
C ARG A 36 -14.33 41.64 11.72
N TRP A 37 -14.35 40.75 10.75
CA TRP A 37 -13.15 40.39 9.99
C TRP A 37 -12.60 41.65 9.30
N PRO A 38 -11.28 41.88 9.29
CA PRO A 38 -10.70 42.99 8.56
C PRO A 38 -11.11 42.91 7.09
N ARG A 39 -11.56 44.04 6.55
CA ARG A 39 -11.94 44.22 5.13
C ARG A 39 -10.89 43.58 4.23
N ALA A 40 -11.36 42.82 3.25
CA ALA A 40 -10.54 42.25 2.20
C ALA A 40 -9.57 43.30 1.64
N LEU A 41 -8.30 42.89 1.52
CA LEU A 41 -7.26 43.67 0.85
C LEU A 41 -7.74 44.07 -0.55
N PRO A 42 -7.38 45.27 -1.03
CA PRO A 42 -7.78 45.74 -2.35
C PRO A 42 -7.31 44.77 -3.43
N THR A 43 -8.25 44.34 -4.26
CA THR A 43 -8.00 43.55 -5.46
C THR A 43 -7.00 44.30 -6.34
N PRO A 44 -5.89 43.69 -6.77
CA PRO A 44 -4.97 44.34 -7.70
C PRO A 44 -5.69 44.67 -9.01
N PRO A 45 -5.33 45.79 -9.68
CA PRO A 45 -5.96 46.18 -10.94
C PRO A 45 -5.76 45.11 -12.01
N ALA A 46 -6.82 44.88 -12.78
CA ALA A 46 -6.84 43.95 -13.90
C ALA A 46 -5.69 44.26 -14.86
N GLN A 47 -4.76 43.30 -15.01
CA GLN A 47 -3.73 43.37 -16.03
C GLN A 47 -4.37 43.21 -17.40
N ALA A 48 -4.04 44.13 -18.30
CA ALA A 48 -4.49 44.13 -19.69
C ALA A 48 -4.05 42.84 -20.41
N PRO A 49 -4.83 42.34 -21.38
CA PRO A 49 -4.47 41.16 -22.16
C PRO A 49 -3.20 41.41 -22.96
N LEU A 50 -2.14 40.65 -22.67
CA LEU A 50 -0.91 40.65 -23.44
C LEU A 50 -1.19 40.07 -24.83
N SER A 51 -0.87 40.85 -25.86
CA SER A 51 -0.82 40.41 -27.25
C SER A 51 0.16 39.24 -27.44
N PRO A 52 -0.07 38.33 -28.40
CA PRO A 52 0.81 37.20 -28.62
C PRO A 52 2.10 37.69 -29.28
N LEU A 53 3.17 37.79 -28.50
CA LEU A 53 4.52 37.94 -29.01
C LEU A 53 5.00 36.59 -29.54
N GLU A 54 5.33 36.59 -30.82
CA GLU A 54 6.02 35.51 -31.53
C GLU A 54 7.31 35.14 -30.77
N LEU A 55 7.34 33.89 -30.28
CA LEU A 55 8.54 33.28 -29.71
C LEU A 55 9.42 32.78 -30.87
N GLU A 56 10.29 33.66 -31.36
CA GLU A 56 11.41 33.27 -32.21
C GLU A 56 12.45 32.55 -31.35
N VAL A 57 12.40 31.21 -31.37
CA VAL A 57 13.37 30.34 -30.69
C VAL A 57 14.69 30.36 -31.46
N LYS A 58 15.59 31.24 -31.04
CA LYS A 58 16.97 31.30 -31.53
C LYS A 58 17.81 30.23 -30.82
N TYR A 59 18.03 29.09 -31.48
CA TYR A 59 18.95 28.05 -31.01
C TYR A 59 20.41 28.50 -31.15
N PRO A 60 21.22 28.49 -30.09
CA PRO A 60 22.66 28.64 -30.20
C PRO A 60 23.28 27.24 -30.33
N ASP A 61 23.34 26.70 -31.54
CA ASP A 61 24.50 25.93 -31.99
C ASP A 61 24.35 25.49 -33.45
N GLY A 62 25.27 25.97 -34.28
CA GLY A 62 25.33 25.68 -35.70
C GLY A 62 25.85 24.28 -35.99
N ARG A 63 24.98 23.26 -35.88
CA ARG A 63 25.21 21.96 -36.53
C ARG A 63 24.12 21.68 -37.57
N ARG A 64 24.52 21.82 -38.83
CA ARG A 64 23.75 21.39 -40.00
C ARG A 64 23.50 19.89 -39.95
N PRO A 65 22.29 19.39 -40.25
CA PRO A 65 22.12 17.99 -40.60
C PRO A 65 22.62 17.80 -42.03
N ASN A 66 23.68 17.01 -42.17
CA ASN A 66 24.12 16.48 -43.46
C ASN A 66 23.02 15.58 -44.04
N GLU A 67 22.62 15.89 -45.26
CA GLU A 67 22.01 14.97 -46.21
C GLU A 67 22.87 13.70 -46.27
N ARG A 68 22.39 12.61 -45.67
CA ARG A 68 22.96 11.28 -45.88
C ARG A 68 22.17 10.59 -46.98
N HIS A 69 22.89 10.32 -48.05
CA HIS A 69 22.53 9.37 -49.10
C HIS A 69 21.87 8.10 -48.54
N GLU A 70 20.74 7.76 -49.15
CA GLU A 70 20.21 6.39 -49.18
C GLU A 70 21.25 5.47 -49.86
N GLN A 71 22.15 4.91 -49.05
CA GLN A 71 22.87 3.72 -49.42
C GLN A 71 22.05 2.50 -48.98
N ARG A 72 21.58 1.77 -49.99
CA ARG A 72 21.08 0.41 -49.90
C ARG A 72 22.08 -0.44 -49.14
N GLU A 73 21.69 -1.01 -48.00
CA GLU A 73 22.35 -2.17 -47.41
C GLU A 73 21.54 -3.45 -47.65
N PRO A 74 22.24 -4.59 -47.81
CA PRO A 74 21.68 -5.83 -48.34
C PRO A 74 20.91 -6.64 -47.30
N THR A 75 19.87 -7.29 -47.81
CA THR A 75 19.03 -8.29 -47.14
C THR A 75 19.85 -9.39 -46.47
N PRO A 76 19.59 -9.76 -45.21
CA PRO A 76 20.18 -10.96 -44.61
C PRO A 76 19.56 -12.23 -45.23
N PRO A 77 20.35 -13.32 -45.39
CA PRO A 77 19.86 -14.55 -45.99
C PRO A 77 18.85 -15.27 -45.08
N THR A 78 17.71 -15.59 -45.67
CA THR A 78 16.64 -16.41 -45.11
C THR A 78 17.14 -17.84 -44.82
N PRO A 79 16.98 -18.39 -43.60
CA PRO A 79 17.17 -19.81 -43.39
C PRO A 79 15.96 -20.57 -43.93
N GLY A 80 16.16 -21.20 -45.08
CA GLY A 80 15.18 -22.09 -45.70
C GLY A 80 15.17 -23.45 -45.02
N TRP A 81 14.09 -23.74 -44.29
CA TRP A 81 13.65 -25.11 -43.99
C TRP A 81 12.13 -25.07 -43.81
N TYR A 82 11.37 -25.59 -44.78
CA TYR A 82 10.33 -26.60 -44.54
C TYR A 82 9.90 -27.19 -45.88
N ARG A 83 10.26 -28.45 -46.05
CA ARG A 83 9.87 -29.34 -47.13
C ARG A 83 8.45 -29.81 -46.83
N ASN A 84 7.51 -29.54 -47.74
CA ASN A 84 6.19 -30.18 -47.74
C ASN A 84 6.34 -31.64 -48.21
N PRO A 85 5.78 -32.62 -47.49
CA PRO A 85 5.30 -33.84 -48.11
C PRO A 85 3.76 -33.84 -48.18
N SER A 86 3.30 -33.86 -49.43
CA SER A 86 2.25 -34.74 -49.95
C SER A 86 1.10 -35.13 -49.02
N SER A 87 -0.07 -34.65 -49.41
CA SER A 87 -1.41 -35.13 -49.08
C SER A 87 -1.54 -36.67 -49.15
N SER A 88 -1.75 -37.31 -48.01
CA SER A 88 -2.41 -38.61 -47.90
C SER A 88 -3.81 -38.43 -47.34
N THR A 89 -4.80 -38.62 -48.20
CA THR A 89 -6.23 -38.72 -47.87
C THR A 89 -6.47 -39.92 -46.96
N THR A 90 -6.68 -39.67 -45.67
CA THR A 90 -7.19 -40.68 -44.73
C THR A 90 -8.69 -40.47 -44.53
N GLN A 91 -9.48 -41.43 -45.01
CA GLN A 91 -10.90 -41.59 -44.72
C GLN A 91 -11.16 -41.49 -43.21
N ARG A 92 -11.92 -40.48 -42.79
CA ARG A 92 -12.52 -40.42 -41.45
C ARG A 92 -13.76 -41.30 -41.41
N SER A 93 -13.72 -42.33 -40.57
CA SER A 93 -14.91 -43.03 -40.07
C SER A 93 -15.77 -42.09 -39.22
N PRO A 94 -17.10 -42.27 -39.17
CA PRO A 94 -18.00 -41.41 -38.41
C PRO A 94 -17.81 -41.60 -36.90
N LEU A 95 -17.54 -40.49 -36.20
CA LEU A 95 -17.49 -40.40 -34.74
C LEU A 95 -18.91 -40.63 -34.18
N ARG A 96 -19.05 -41.71 -33.42
CA ARG A 96 -20.23 -42.01 -32.61
C ARG A 96 -20.26 -41.03 -31.44
N ILE A 97 -21.18 -40.07 -31.48
CA ILE A 97 -21.47 -39.14 -30.38
C ILE A 97 -22.08 -39.97 -29.24
N VAL A 98 -21.28 -40.26 -28.21
CA VAL A 98 -21.77 -40.81 -26.95
C VAL A 98 -22.15 -39.61 -26.08
N ALA A 99 -23.44 -39.49 -25.76
CA ALA A 99 -23.95 -38.45 -24.88
C ALA A 99 -23.31 -38.58 -23.48
N PRO A 100 -22.90 -37.46 -22.86
CA PRO A 100 -22.38 -37.49 -21.50
C PRO A 100 -23.48 -37.93 -20.51
N PRO A 101 -23.12 -38.71 -19.47
CA PRO A 101 -24.08 -39.10 -18.44
C PRO A 101 -24.59 -37.87 -17.66
N PRO A 102 -25.86 -37.89 -17.21
CA PRO A 102 -26.43 -36.78 -16.45
C PRO A 102 -25.69 -36.60 -15.12
N PRO A 103 -25.54 -35.34 -14.66
CA PRO A 103 -24.88 -35.05 -13.39
C PRO A 103 -25.66 -35.67 -12.23
N GLN A 104 -24.99 -36.50 -11.43
CA GLN A 104 -25.54 -37.02 -10.19
C GLN A 104 -25.64 -35.88 -9.18
N HIS A 105 -26.86 -35.65 -8.69
CA HIS A 105 -27.14 -34.74 -7.58
C HIS A 105 -26.41 -35.21 -6.31
N GLN A 106 -25.37 -34.48 -5.90
CA GLN A 106 -24.86 -34.55 -4.54
C GLN A 106 -25.77 -33.72 -3.62
N PRO A 107 -26.13 -34.23 -2.43
CA PRO A 107 -26.91 -33.46 -1.46
C PRO A 107 -26.10 -32.28 -0.95
N GLN A 108 -26.67 -31.08 -1.07
CA GLN A 108 -26.14 -29.84 -0.50
C GLN A 108 -26.01 -29.99 1.02
N THR A 109 -24.78 -30.03 1.52
CA THR A 109 -24.50 -29.69 2.91
C THR A 109 -24.82 -28.22 3.14
N GLN A 110 -25.71 -28.00 4.12
CA GLN A 110 -26.18 -26.72 4.64
C GLN A 110 -25.09 -25.64 4.66
N GLN A 111 -25.36 -24.60 3.88
CA GLN A 111 -24.70 -23.31 3.92
C GLN A 111 -25.13 -22.65 5.24
N GLN A 112 -24.20 -22.54 6.21
CA GLN A 112 -24.43 -21.79 7.43
C GLN A 112 -24.47 -20.30 7.09
N ASP A 113 -25.64 -19.70 7.31
CA ASP A 113 -25.85 -18.26 7.30
C ASP A 113 -24.96 -17.59 8.36
N TYR A 114 -23.83 -17.03 7.92
CA TYR A 114 -23.08 -16.06 8.72
C TYR A 114 -23.77 -14.70 8.58
N LEU A 115 -24.76 -14.46 9.43
CA LEU A 115 -25.29 -13.13 9.65
C LEU A 115 -24.21 -12.22 10.27
N LEU A 116 -23.91 -11.14 9.54
CA LEU A 116 -23.11 -10.01 9.98
C LEU A 116 -23.66 -9.44 11.29
N SER A 117 -22.93 -9.63 12.39
CA SER A 117 -23.15 -8.90 13.65
C SER A 117 -22.22 -7.69 13.70
N PRO A 118 -22.74 -6.45 13.78
CA PRO A 118 -21.93 -5.25 13.95
C PRO A 118 -21.79 -4.97 15.45
N ASN A 119 -20.93 -5.73 16.15
CA ASN A 119 -20.39 -5.33 17.46
C ASN A 119 -19.33 -6.34 17.92
N ARG A 120 -18.08 -6.13 17.52
CA ARG A 120 -16.93 -6.72 18.22
C ARG A 120 -16.09 -5.60 18.80
N THR A 121 -16.26 -5.40 20.10
CA THR A 121 -15.33 -4.67 20.96
C THR A 121 -13.96 -5.34 20.83
N LEU A 122 -13.00 -4.61 20.25
CA LEU A 122 -11.62 -5.06 20.11
C LEU A 122 -10.96 -5.22 21.50
N PRO A 123 -10.08 -6.21 21.71
CA PRO A 123 -9.25 -6.27 22.90
C PRO A 123 -8.28 -5.07 22.94
N PRO A 124 -8.15 -4.37 24.08
CA PRO A 124 -7.14 -3.33 24.25
C PRO A 124 -5.77 -3.99 24.41
N GLY A 125 -4.88 -3.92 23.41
CA GLY A 125 -3.54 -4.48 23.59
C GLY A 125 -2.56 -4.46 22.42
N ALA A 126 -2.99 -4.27 21.17
CA ALA A 126 -2.06 -4.16 20.04
C ALA A 126 -1.51 -2.73 19.91
N ALA A 127 -0.71 -2.29 20.89
CA ALA A 127 0.06 -1.06 20.78
C ALA A 127 1.16 -1.25 19.73
N PHE A 128 1.06 -0.54 18.61
CA PHE A 128 2.13 -0.45 17.63
C PHE A 128 3.42 0.07 18.30
N PRO A 129 4.62 -0.41 17.92
CA PRO A 129 5.88 -0.08 18.58
C PRO A 129 6.32 1.39 18.47
N PHE A 130 5.53 2.28 17.86
CA PHE A 130 5.82 3.72 17.88
C PHE A 130 5.66 4.34 19.28
N ALA A 131 4.92 3.71 20.19
CA ALA A 131 4.79 4.20 21.57
C ALA A 131 6.04 3.92 22.44
N ALA A 132 6.91 2.98 22.06
CA ALA A 132 8.07 2.59 22.86
C ALA A 132 9.26 3.58 22.76
N LEU A 133 9.21 4.54 21.82
CA LEU A 133 10.27 5.55 21.64
C LEU A 133 10.16 6.75 22.59
N ALA A 134 9.12 6.84 23.43
CA ALA A 134 8.94 7.93 24.39
C ALA A 134 9.27 7.55 25.84
N ALA A 135 9.55 6.29 26.13
CA ALA A 135 9.99 5.83 27.44
C ALA A 135 11.53 5.70 27.43
N GLY A 136 12.21 6.80 27.71
CA GLY A 136 13.64 6.72 28.03
C GLY A 136 13.85 5.82 29.26
N PRO A 137 14.88 4.97 29.29
CA PRO A 137 15.21 4.20 30.48
C PRO A 137 15.58 5.18 31.60
N SER A 138 14.76 5.25 32.65
CA SER A 138 15.15 5.89 33.92
C SER A 138 16.23 5.01 34.55
N SER A 139 17.47 5.24 34.11
CA SER A 139 18.64 4.81 34.85
C SER A 139 18.73 5.74 36.04
N ASP A 140 18.32 5.25 37.21
CA ASP A 140 18.61 5.87 38.50
C ASP A 140 20.14 6.08 38.60
N PRO A 141 20.63 7.33 38.67
CA PRO A 141 22.02 7.55 38.99
C PRO A 141 22.20 7.36 40.50
N HIS A 142 23.06 6.39 40.83
CA HIS A 142 23.65 6.19 42.14
C HIS A 142 24.12 7.53 42.71
N VAL A 143 23.44 8.01 43.76
CA VAL A 143 23.81 9.20 44.51
C VAL A 143 25.17 8.94 45.16
N THR A 144 26.20 9.63 44.69
CA THR A 144 27.49 9.73 45.38
C THR A 144 27.45 10.96 46.29
N PRO A 145 27.76 10.83 47.59
CA PRO A 145 27.77 11.97 48.50
C PRO A 145 28.97 12.89 48.18
N PHE A 146 28.66 14.13 47.78
CA PHE A 146 29.66 15.18 47.57
C PHE A 146 30.18 15.70 48.94
N PRO A 147 31.50 15.80 49.14
CA PRO A 147 32.06 16.42 50.34
C PRO A 147 31.85 17.94 50.31
N ALA A 148 31.32 18.48 51.41
CA ALA A 148 31.11 19.91 51.63
C ALA A 148 32.46 20.64 51.72
N GLY A 149 32.80 21.40 50.67
CA GLY A 149 33.92 22.34 50.66
C GLY A 149 33.45 23.78 50.96
N PRO A 150 34.25 24.59 51.67
CA PRO A 150 33.87 25.93 52.09
C PRO A 150 33.73 26.91 50.92
N ALA A 151 32.56 27.55 50.85
CA ALA A 151 32.20 28.54 49.85
C ALA A 151 33.04 29.83 50.02
N THR A 152 33.91 30.09 49.05
CA THR A 152 34.53 31.41 48.87
C THR A 152 33.72 32.15 47.80
N ALA A 153 32.91 33.11 48.24
CA ALA A 153 32.05 33.92 47.40
C ALA A 153 32.87 34.92 46.56
N GLY A 154 33.21 34.53 45.33
CA GLY A 154 33.68 35.46 44.30
C GLY A 154 32.52 35.92 43.41
N PRO A 155 32.44 37.20 43.00
CA PRO A 155 31.45 37.67 42.05
C PRO A 155 31.73 37.09 40.66
N SER A 156 31.12 35.95 40.36
CA SER A 156 31.11 35.36 39.02
C SER A 156 30.19 36.16 38.11
N THR A 157 30.76 37.15 37.42
CA THR A 157 30.16 37.78 36.24
C THR A 157 29.98 36.72 35.15
N SER A 158 28.83 36.06 35.14
CA SER A 158 28.42 35.17 34.06
C SER A 158 28.38 35.98 32.75
N PRO A 159 29.16 35.62 31.72
CA PRO A 159 29.14 36.34 30.46
C PRO A 159 27.72 36.27 29.91
N ALA A 160 27.19 37.42 29.48
CA ALA A 160 25.87 37.55 28.89
C ALA A 160 25.71 36.50 27.79
N ARG A 161 24.89 35.47 28.07
CA ARG A 161 24.66 34.33 27.18
C ARG A 161 24.05 34.88 25.89
N ALA A 162 24.85 34.98 24.84
CA ALA A 162 24.39 35.38 23.52
C ALA A 162 23.19 34.49 23.16
N VAL A 163 22.01 35.10 23.10
CA VAL A 163 20.77 34.40 22.75
C VAL A 163 20.90 34.01 21.29
N SER A 164 21.35 32.78 21.03
CA SER A 164 21.37 32.25 19.68
C SER A 164 19.96 32.37 19.10
N PRO A 165 19.79 32.97 17.91
CA PRO A 165 18.48 33.16 17.32
C PRO A 165 17.79 31.80 17.21
N ARG A 166 16.65 31.67 17.89
CA ARG A 166 15.85 30.45 17.83
C ARG A 166 15.41 30.26 16.37
N PRO A 167 15.60 29.07 15.78
CA PRO A 167 15.12 28.82 14.42
C PRO A 167 13.61 29.08 14.35
N PRO A 168 13.10 29.57 13.20
CA PRO A 168 11.68 29.81 13.03
C PRO A 168 10.90 28.52 13.30
N ALA A 169 9.77 28.64 13.99
CA ALA A 169 8.91 27.48 14.26
C ALA A 169 8.29 26.99 12.95
N THR A 170 8.76 25.84 12.46
CA THR A 170 8.24 25.19 11.25
C THR A 170 7.41 23.96 11.62
N LEU A 171 6.48 23.55 10.75
CA LEU A 171 5.74 22.29 10.92
C LEU A 171 6.69 21.07 11.02
N SER A 172 7.86 21.14 10.39
CA SER A 172 8.90 20.10 10.45
C SER A 172 9.58 19.99 11.81
N SER A 173 9.46 21.01 12.68
CA SER A 173 9.99 21.00 14.06
C SER A 173 9.09 20.28 15.07
N ILE A 174 7.84 19.97 14.69
CA ILE A 174 6.86 19.32 15.58
C ILE A 174 7.30 17.87 15.90
N PRO A 175 7.45 17.47 17.17
CA PRO A 175 7.79 16.09 17.54
C PRO A 175 6.81 15.06 16.96
N LEU A 176 7.32 13.90 16.53
CA LEU A 176 6.52 12.91 15.80
C LEU A 176 5.32 12.39 16.61
N GLY A 177 5.48 12.22 17.93
CA GLY A 177 4.39 11.81 18.83
C GLY A 177 3.28 12.87 18.92
N ILE A 178 3.63 14.15 18.93
CA ILE A 178 2.65 15.25 18.90
C ILE A 178 1.92 15.28 17.57
N LEU A 179 2.65 15.13 16.45
CA LEU A 179 2.06 15.05 15.13
C LEU A 179 1.07 13.87 15.01
N HIS A 180 1.45 12.71 15.53
CA HIS A 180 0.59 11.53 15.61
C HIS A 180 -0.68 11.80 16.41
N ARG A 181 -0.56 12.43 17.59
CA ARG A 181 -1.72 12.78 18.42
C ARG A 181 -2.65 13.77 17.72
N ILE A 182 -2.11 14.82 17.07
CA ILE A 182 -2.90 15.78 16.31
C ILE A 182 -3.71 15.07 15.23
N LEU A 183 -3.06 14.23 14.41
CA LEU A 183 -3.73 13.52 13.33
C LEU A 183 -4.77 12.51 13.86
N GLN A 184 -4.51 11.84 14.98
CA GLN A 184 -5.53 10.99 15.62
C GLN A 184 -6.75 11.78 16.09
N LEU A 185 -6.56 12.96 16.68
CA LEU A 185 -7.67 13.82 17.12
C LEU A 185 -8.54 14.30 15.96
N THR A 186 -7.96 14.48 14.76
CA THR A 186 -8.75 14.81 13.57
C THR A 186 -9.71 13.69 13.14
N LEU A 187 -9.42 12.44 13.52
CA LEU A 187 -10.27 11.28 13.26
C LEU A 187 -11.30 11.02 14.37
N ASP A 188 -11.26 11.77 15.47
CA ASP A 188 -12.19 11.60 16.58
C ASP A 188 -13.62 11.99 16.14
N PRO A 189 -14.63 11.11 16.30
CA PRO A 189 -16.02 11.46 16.04
C PRO A 189 -16.50 12.68 16.84
N ARG A 190 -15.93 12.94 18.02
CA ARG A 190 -16.24 14.12 18.86
C ARG A 190 -15.72 15.42 18.28
N ALA A 191 -14.72 15.38 17.41
CA ALA A 191 -14.23 16.55 16.70
C ALA A 191 -15.13 16.94 15.51
N THR A 192 -16.22 16.21 15.26
CA THR A 192 -17.16 16.46 14.17
C THR A 192 -18.03 17.69 14.46
N PRO A 193 -17.98 18.74 13.63
CA PRO A 193 -18.92 19.85 13.74
C PRO A 193 -20.37 19.36 13.68
N GLU A 194 -21.26 19.97 14.46
CA GLU A 194 -22.67 19.55 14.56
C GLU A 194 -23.39 19.44 13.22
N ARG A 195 -23.05 20.33 12.27
CA ARG A 195 -23.61 20.32 10.91
C ARG A 195 -23.34 19.03 10.12
N TYR A 196 -22.32 18.26 10.50
CA TYR A 196 -22.00 16.99 9.86
C TYR A 196 -22.27 15.79 10.78
N ARG A 197 -23.01 16.00 11.87
CA ARG A 197 -23.35 14.94 12.82
C ARG A 197 -24.45 14.02 12.31
N ALA A 198 -25.23 14.47 11.32
CA ALA A 198 -26.28 13.67 10.70
C ALA A 198 -25.72 12.37 10.09
N ASP A 199 -24.54 12.45 9.45
CA ASP A 199 -23.93 11.35 8.71
C ASP A 199 -22.50 11.04 9.21
N PRO A 200 -22.37 10.45 10.43
CA PRO A 200 -21.06 10.23 11.05
C PRO A 200 -20.17 9.27 10.25
N GLU A 201 -20.77 8.34 9.52
CA GLU A 201 -20.06 7.36 8.69
C GLU A 201 -19.40 8.02 7.47
N VAL A 202 -20.15 8.87 6.77
CA VAL A 202 -19.67 9.63 5.60
C VAL A 202 -18.51 10.55 5.99
N GLU A 203 -18.65 11.26 7.11
CA GLU A 203 -17.58 12.12 7.60
C GLU A 203 -16.34 11.34 8.06
N SER A 204 -16.53 10.21 8.72
CA SER A 204 -15.42 9.32 9.07
C SER A 204 -14.67 8.85 7.82
N ALA A 205 -15.38 8.43 6.78
CA ALA A 205 -14.80 8.01 5.51
C ALA A 205 -14.05 9.16 4.80
N ARG A 206 -14.66 10.36 4.74
CA ARG A 206 -14.04 11.57 4.17
C ARG A 206 -12.74 11.96 4.87
N ARG A 207 -12.72 11.93 6.20
CA ARG A 207 -11.51 12.26 6.98
C ARG A 207 -10.39 11.26 6.75
N LEU A 208 -10.73 9.97 6.66
CA LEU A 208 -9.77 8.92 6.38
C LEU A 208 -9.21 9.05 4.97
N TRP A 209 -10.06 9.37 3.99
CA TRP A 209 -9.66 9.68 2.63
C TRP A 209 -8.76 10.91 2.56
N TRP A 210 -9.09 11.98 3.29
CA TRP A 210 -8.26 13.19 3.34
C TRP A 210 -6.89 12.93 3.99
N LEU A 211 -6.86 12.13 5.08
CA LEU A 211 -5.63 11.69 5.71
C LEU A 211 -4.77 10.87 4.75
N PHE A 212 -5.40 9.99 3.95
CA PHE A 212 -4.73 9.19 2.93
C PHE A 212 -4.20 10.03 1.76
N ARG A 213 -5.04 10.89 1.17
CA ARG A 213 -4.77 11.56 -0.12
C ARG A 213 -4.06 12.90 0.03
N SER A 214 -4.44 13.70 1.01
CA SER A 214 -4.01 15.10 1.14
C SER A 214 -2.83 15.23 2.10
N ILE A 215 -2.97 14.70 3.31
CA ILE A 215 -1.96 14.88 4.36
C ILE A 215 -0.62 14.22 4.02
N ARG A 216 -0.65 13.05 3.36
CA ARG A 216 0.57 12.32 2.98
C ARG A 216 1.49 13.11 2.04
N GLY A 217 0.96 14.07 1.28
CA GLY A 217 1.73 14.88 0.33
C GLY A 217 2.40 16.13 0.92
N VAL A 218 2.14 16.47 2.19
CA VAL A 218 2.61 17.72 2.80
C VAL A 218 4.10 17.69 3.12
N ASP A 219 4.52 16.65 3.85
CA ASP A 219 5.92 16.44 4.24
C ASP A 219 6.13 14.95 4.57
N ARG A 220 7.39 14.50 4.53
CA ARG A 220 7.78 13.12 4.84
C ARG A 220 7.32 12.68 6.24
N ARG A 221 7.35 13.56 7.24
CA ARG A 221 6.88 13.22 8.60
C ARG A 221 5.38 12.95 8.61
N PHE A 222 4.60 13.79 7.91
CA PHE A 222 3.16 13.57 7.75
C PHE A 222 2.86 12.31 6.96
N PHE A 223 3.63 12.00 5.91
CA PHE A 223 3.52 10.73 5.19
C PHE A 223 3.65 9.54 6.13
N LEU A 224 4.71 9.51 6.96
CA LEU A 224 4.97 8.40 7.88
C LEU A 224 3.84 8.22 8.90
N VAL A 225 3.44 9.31 9.56
CA VAL A 225 2.40 9.28 10.61
C VAL A 225 1.01 8.98 10.04
N ALA A 226 0.62 9.62 8.94
CA ALA A 226 -0.66 9.33 8.30
C ALA A 226 -0.70 7.89 7.78
N THR A 227 0.41 7.39 7.23
CA THR A 227 0.50 5.99 6.81
C THR A 227 0.40 5.04 8.00
N SER A 228 1.06 5.33 9.13
CA SER A 228 0.97 4.48 10.33
C SER A 228 -0.45 4.42 10.89
N ILE A 229 -1.14 5.56 10.99
CA ILE A 229 -2.53 5.63 11.49
C ILE A 229 -3.46 4.83 10.57
N VAL A 230 -3.39 5.05 9.26
CA VAL A 230 -4.28 4.39 8.31
C VAL A 230 -3.98 2.89 8.26
N ARG A 231 -2.69 2.47 8.21
CA ARG A 231 -2.33 1.05 8.29
C ARG A 231 -2.86 0.40 9.57
N ALA A 232 -2.70 1.05 10.72
CA ALA A 232 -3.18 0.52 12.00
C ALA A 232 -4.69 0.25 11.98
N ARG A 233 -5.47 1.12 11.34
CA ARG A 233 -6.92 0.96 11.20
C ARG A 233 -7.31 -0.21 10.30
N PHE A 234 -6.61 -0.41 9.19
CA PHE A 234 -6.96 -1.42 8.19
C PHE A 234 -6.24 -2.75 8.34
N LEU A 235 -5.20 -2.83 9.18
CA LEU A 235 -4.43 -4.05 9.39
C LEU A 235 -5.29 -5.22 9.88
N PRO A 236 -6.22 -5.07 10.85
CA PRO A 236 -7.05 -6.19 11.29
C PRO A 236 -7.96 -6.72 10.17
N ILE A 237 -8.51 -5.81 9.34
CA ILE A 237 -9.34 -6.17 8.20
C ILE A 237 -8.51 -6.92 7.16
N TYR A 238 -7.32 -6.41 6.85
CA TYR A 238 -6.38 -7.07 5.96
C TYR A 238 -6.03 -8.48 6.44
N GLN A 239 -5.70 -8.64 7.73
CA GLN A 239 -5.34 -9.93 8.32
C GLN A 239 -6.49 -10.93 8.33
N SER A 240 -7.73 -10.48 8.54
CA SER A 240 -8.91 -11.37 8.50
C SER A 240 -9.20 -11.96 7.12
N GLN A 241 -8.71 -11.33 6.05
CA GLN A 241 -8.89 -11.79 4.67
C GLN A 241 -7.75 -12.72 4.21
N LEU A 242 -6.71 -12.89 5.03
CA LEU A 242 -5.62 -13.81 4.70
C LEU A 242 -5.98 -15.25 5.02
N PRO A 243 -5.46 -16.22 4.25
CA PRO A 243 -5.64 -17.63 4.57
C PRO A 243 -5.12 -17.93 5.99
N PRO A 244 -5.85 -18.71 6.79
CA PRO A 244 -5.45 -19.03 8.16
C PRO A 244 -4.07 -19.70 8.18
N GLY A 245 -3.23 -19.31 9.15
CA GLY A 245 -1.84 -19.77 9.26
C GLY A 245 -0.84 -18.98 8.41
N THR A 246 -1.30 -18.08 7.52
CA THR A 246 -0.41 -17.15 6.81
C THR A 246 -0.02 -16.02 7.76
N SER A 247 1.16 -16.09 8.36
CA SER A 247 1.66 -15.05 9.26
C SER A 247 2.18 -13.86 8.47
N SER A 248 1.32 -12.88 8.15
CA SER A 248 1.75 -11.61 7.58
C SER A 248 2.13 -10.64 8.70
N HIS A 249 3.43 -10.40 8.86
CA HIS A 249 3.87 -9.20 9.55
C HIS A 249 4.36 -8.22 8.49
N PRO A 250 3.47 -7.38 7.92
CA PRO A 250 3.83 -6.46 6.84
C PRO A 250 4.86 -5.41 7.29
N PHE A 251 5.20 -5.36 8.56
CA PHE A 251 6.28 -4.53 9.07
C PHE A 251 7.50 -5.40 9.29
N PRO A 252 8.66 -5.09 8.69
CA PRO A 252 9.88 -5.79 9.07
C PRO A 252 10.11 -5.63 10.57
N PRO A 253 10.73 -6.62 11.25
CA PRO A 253 11.18 -6.43 12.63
C PRO A 253 12.04 -5.16 12.66
N VAL A 254 11.77 -4.30 13.65
CA VAL A 254 12.46 -3.02 13.80
C VAL A 254 13.93 -3.32 14.13
N GLY A 255 14.76 -3.48 13.09
CA GLY A 255 16.21 -3.51 13.25
C GLY A 255 16.66 -2.19 13.86
N ASN A 256 17.65 -2.27 14.76
CA ASN A 256 18.20 -1.19 15.58
C ASN A 256 17.92 0.20 15.00
N ALA A 257 17.21 1.01 15.78
CA ALA A 257 16.59 2.29 15.41
C ALA A 257 17.59 3.41 15.07
N GLU A 258 18.54 3.14 14.18
CA GLU A 258 19.33 4.18 13.54
C GLU A 258 18.43 5.06 12.67
N ASP A 259 18.78 6.34 12.65
CA ASP A 259 18.00 7.49 12.22
C ASP A 259 17.09 7.24 11.00
N VAL A 260 15.82 6.89 11.28
CA VAL A 260 14.77 6.58 10.28
C VAL A 260 14.50 7.77 9.35
N THR A 261 15.01 8.95 9.67
CA THR A 261 14.84 10.17 8.89
C THR A 261 15.80 10.27 7.70
N ALA A 262 16.97 9.64 7.73
CA ALA A 262 18.00 9.81 6.69
C ALA A 262 17.74 8.98 5.42
N GLU A 263 17.33 7.72 5.57
CA GLU A 263 17.15 6.77 4.46
C GLU A 263 15.77 6.88 3.81
N PRO A 264 15.60 6.86 2.48
CA PRO A 264 14.28 6.96 1.86
C PRO A 264 13.32 5.88 2.38
N VAL A 265 12.08 6.28 2.71
CA VAL A 265 11.05 5.42 3.35
C VAL A 265 10.80 4.12 2.59
N PHE A 266 10.96 4.14 1.27
CA PHE A 266 10.73 2.99 0.40
C PHE A 266 11.85 1.94 0.44
N LYS A 267 13.05 2.28 0.92
CA LYS A 267 14.20 1.36 0.93
C LYS A 267 14.09 0.26 1.99
N ARG A 268 13.43 0.53 3.11
CA ARG A 268 13.20 -0.44 4.20
C ARG A 268 11.82 -1.10 4.14
N ARG A 269 11.07 -0.85 3.08
CA ARG A 269 9.69 -1.29 2.96
C ARG A 269 9.65 -2.70 2.38
N SER A 270 9.04 -3.64 3.10
CA SER A 270 8.77 -4.98 2.56
C SER A 270 7.74 -4.91 1.44
N ARG A 271 7.70 -5.93 0.59
CA ARG A 271 6.76 -5.96 -0.54
C ARG A 271 5.35 -6.22 -0.05
N GLU A 272 5.18 -6.99 1.01
CA GLU A 272 3.89 -7.17 1.68
C GLU A 272 3.39 -5.83 2.26
N ALA A 273 4.26 -4.97 2.78
CA ALA A 273 3.88 -3.59 3.14
C ALA A 273 3.46 -2.77 1.91
N ALA A 274 4.04 -3.02 0.74
CA ALA A 274 3.63 -2.46 -0.55
C ALA A 274 2.17 -2.82 -0.86
N VAL A 275 1.85 -4.09 -0.72
CA VAL A 275 0.50 -4.63 -0.94
C VAL A 275 -0.50 -4.09 0.09
N LEU A 276 -0.13 -4.01 1.38
CA LEU A 276 -1.00 -3.42 2.41
C LEU A 276 -1.38 -1.97 2.09
N ASP A 277 -0.46 -1.13 1.63
CA ASP A 277 -0.87 0.24 1.28
C ASP A 277 -1.74 0.30 0.04
N ARG A 278 -1.58 -0.64 -0.90
CA ARG A 278 -2.47 -0.74 -2.05
C ARG A 278 -3.87 -1.18 -1.61
N PHE A 279 -3.96 -2.15 -0.71
CA PHE A 279 -5.22 -2.53 -0.06
C PHE A 279 -5.87 -1.33 0.62
N VAL A 280 -5.12 -0.60 1.45
CA VAL A 280 -5.59 0.63 2.10
C VAL A 280 -6.11 1.65 1.09
N ALA A 281 -5.38 1.87 -0.01
CA ALA A 281 -5.78 2.83 -1.04
C ALA A 281 -7.12 2.44 -1.68
N VAL A 282 -7.30 1.16 -2.02
CA VAL A 282 -8.55 0.61 -2.55
C VAL A 282 -9.66 0.77 -1.52
N ARG A 283 -9.43 0.31 -0.29
CA ARG A 283 -10.45 0.26 0.76
C ARG A 283 -10.94 1.64 1.16
N VAL A 284 -10.05 2.61 1.40
CA VAL A 284 -10.46 3.97 1.77
C VAL A 284 -11.27 4.64 0.65
N GLY A 285 -10.92 4.37 -0.62
CA GLY A 285 -11.67 4.87 -1.76
C GLY A 285 -13.05 4.21 -1.90
N GLU A 286 -13.16 2.91 -1.67
CA GLU A 286 -14.43 2.18 -1.66
C GLU A 286 -15.33 2.58 -0.49
N ASP A 287 -14.77 2.69 0.72
CA ASP A 287 -15.51 3.12 1.91
C ASP A 287 -16.10 4.53 1.69
N LEU A 288 -15.34 5.45 1.07
CA LEU A 288 -15.85 6.77 0.72
C LEU A 288 -16.98 6.71 -0.31
N ARG A 289 -16.79 5.99 -1.43
CA ARG A 289 -17.84 5.89 -2.46
C ARG A 289 -19.12 5.25 -1.93
N ARG A 290 -19.00 4.21 -1.12
CA ARG A 290 -20.14 3.52 -0.49
C ARG A 290 -20.85 4.42 0.52
N ALA A 291 -20.10 5.25 1.25
CA ALA A 291 -20.69 6.21 2.17
C ALA A 291 -21.38 7.37 1.42
N GLU A 292 -20.85 7.81 0.29
CA GLU A 292 -21.46 8.89 -0.51
C GLU A 292 -22.60 8.42 -1.43
N SER A 293 -22.67 7.11 -1.72
CA SER A 293 -23.70 6.54 -2.58
C SER A 293 -24.03 5.09 -2.21
N GLU A 294 -25.30 4.85 -1.88
CA GLU A 294 -25.84 3.50 -1.64
C GLU A 294 -25.83 2.62 -2.91
N LEU A 295 -25.73 3.23 -4.10
CA LEU A 295 -25.68 2.55 -5.39
C LEU A 295 -24.25 2.18 -5.83
N CYS A 296 -23.25 2.35 -4.96
CA CYS A 296 -21.88 2.01 -5.30
C CYS A 296 -21.68 0.49 -5.35
N GLU A 297 -21.32 -0.02 -6.54
CA GLU A 297 -20.90 -1.42 -6.71
C GLU A 297 -19.46 -1.65 -6.21
N ASP A 298 -19.17 -2.90 -5.85
CA ASP A 298 -17.83 -3.32 -5.44
C ASP A 298 -16.88 -3.38 -6.65
N SER A 299 -15.69 -2.79 -6.53
CA SER A 299 -14.77 -2.68 -7.67
C SER A 299 -14.03 -3.99 -8.01
N GLY A 300 -14.08 -4.98 -7.10
CA GLY A 300 -13.32 -6.23 -7.22
C GLY A 300 -11.79 -6.08 -7.06
N HIS A 301 -11.28 -4.86 -6.87
CA HIS A 301 -9.84 -4.62 -6.69
C HIS A 301 -9.30 -5.24 -5.40
N GLU A 302 -10.12 -5.39 -4.35
CA GLU A 302 -9.72 -6.13 -3.14
C GLU A 302 -9.41 -7.59 -3.47
N THR A 303 -10.25 -8.25 -4.27
CA THR A 303 -10.02 -9.63 -4.70
C THR A 303 -8.72 -9.77 -5.47
N GLU A 304 -8.35 -8.81 -6.33
CA GLU A 304 -7.05 -8.83 -7.03
C GLU A 304 -5.88 -8.75 -6.04
N VAL A 305 -6.02 -7.94 -4.97
CA VAL A 305 -4.99 -7.82 -3.94
C VAL A 305 -4.69 -9.16 -3.29
N PHE A 306 -5.72 -9.90 -2.86
CA PHE A 306 -5.52 -11.16 -2.12
C PHE A 306 -5.27 -12.38 -3.01
N THR A 307 -5.81 -12.41 -4.22
CA THR A 307 -5.63 -13.55 -5.14
C THR A 307 -4.28 -13.51 -5.87
N ARG A 308 -3.75 -12.32 -6.13
CA ARG A 308 -2.56 -12.14 -6.98
C ARG A 308 -1.42 -11.43 -6.27
N LEU A 309 -1.66 -10.24 -5.70
CA LEU A 309 -0.57 -9.39 -5.22
C LEU A 309 0.02 -9.87 -3.90
N GLN A 310 -0.84 -10.24 -2.95
CA GLN A 310 -0.42 -10.64 -1.61
C GLN A 310 0.40 -11.94 -1.64
N PRO A 311 -0.02 -13.03 -2.32
CA PRO A 311 0.76 -14.26 -2.32
C PRO A 311 2.12 -14.07 -3.01
N ALA A 312 2.17 -13.25 -4.06
CA ALA A 312 3.42 -12.95 -4.77
C ALA A 312 4.38 -12.17 -3.87
N ALA A 313 3.90 -11.07 -3.28
CA ALA A 313 4.70 -10.24 -2.36
C ALA A 313 5.19 -11.03 -1.14
N ARG A 314 4.34 -11.93 -0.62
CA ARG A 314 4.69 -12.81 0.50
C ARG A 314 5.82 -13.78 0.14
N ILE A 315 5.72 -14.45 -1.01
CA ILE A 315 6.81 -15.33 -1.50
C ILE A 315 8.09 -14.50 -1.62
N GLU A 316 8.01 -13.32 -2.24
CA GLU A 316 9.18 -12.46 -2.43
C GLU A 316 9.83 -12.07 -1.10
N ASP A 317 9.06 -11.65 -0.10
CA ASP A 317 9.59 -11.31 1.22
C ASP A 317 10.18 -12.56 1.93
N LEU A 318 9.56 -13.73 1.79
CA LEU A 318 10.09 -14.99 2.33
C LEU A 318 11.37 -15.46 1.62
N LEU A 319 11.62 -15.06 0.36
CA LEU A 319 12.90 -15.35 -0.30
C LEU A 319 14.09 -14.72 0.46
N LEU A 320 13.87 -13.69 1.29
CA LEU A 320 14.93 -13.13 2.15
C LEU A 320 15.36 -14.06 3.29
N THR A 321 14.59 -15.11 3.59
CA THR A 321 14.96 -16.10 4.62
C THR A 321 15.83 -17.23 4.06
N ILE A 322 15.99 -17.31 2.74
CA ILE A 322 16.87 -18.28 2.08
C ILE A 322 18.34 -17.88 2.32
N PRO A 323 19.29 -18.83 2.36
CA PRO A 323 20.71 -18.53 2.54
C PRO A 323 21.24 -17.40 1.65
N PRO A 324 22.05 -16.47 2.19
CA PRO A 324 22.64 -15.36 1.43
C PRO A 324 23.50 -15.78 0.24
N SER A 325 23.99 -17.03 0.23
CA SER A 325 24.71 -17.66 -0.88
C SER A 325 23.85 -17.87 -2.12
N LEU A 326 22.52 -17.92 -1.96
CA LEU A 326 21.57 -18.05 -3.06
C LEU A 326 20.88 -16.71 -3.35
N ILE A 327 20.54 -15.95 -2.30
CA ILE A 327 19.81 -14.68 -2.43
C ILE A 327 20.44 -13.64 -1.52
N THR A 328 21.05 -12.61 -2.10
CA THR A 328 21.63 -11.52 -1.33
C THR A 328 20.57 -10.45 -1.03
N PRO A 329 20.39 -10.04 0.24
CA PRO A 329 19.38 -9.04 0.61
C PRO A 329 19.66 -7.65 0.01
N TRP A 330 20.94 -7.34 -0.26
CA TRP A 330 21.39 -6.08 -0.81
C TRP A 330 22.56 -6.27 -1.79
N GLY A 331 22.34 -5.98 -3.08
CA GLY A 331 23.39 -5.99 -4.11
C GLY A 331 23.81 -4.57 -4.51
N PRO A 332 25.07 -4.16 -4.28
CA PRO A 332 25.54 -2.86 -4.76
C PRO A 332 25.79 -2.92 -6.27
N ARG A 333 24.88 -2.35 -7.06
CA ARG A 333 25.09 -1.85 -8.46
C ARG A 333 25.75 -2.76 -9.51
N ALA A 334 26.17 -3.97 -9.17
CA ALA A 334 26.66 -4.93 -10.13
C ALA A 334 25.52 -5.23 -11.10
N ALA A 335 25.81 -5.17 -12.39
CA ALA A 335 24.83 -5.52 -13.40
C ALA A 335 24.26 -6.91 -13.04
N PRO A 336 22.94 -7.09 -13.02
CA PRO A 336 22.35 -8.37 -12.68
C PRO A 336 22.79 -9.38 -13.73
N HIS A 337 23.75 -10.22 -13.35
CA HIS A 337 24.21 -11.34 -14.15
C HIS A 337 23.42 -12.58 -13.77
N ALA A 338 23.27 -13.51 -14.71
CA ALA A 338 22.65 -14.82 -14.46
C ALA A 338 23.61 -15.71 -13.66
N ALA A 339 23.89 -15.31 -12.42
CA ALA A 339 24.74 -16.01 -11.48
C ALA A 339 24.16 -15.88 -10.06
N LEU A 340 24.47 -16.86 -9.21
CA LEU A 340 24.17 -16.80 -7.79
C LEU A 340 25.31 -16.08 -7.04
N PRO A 341 25.01 -15.32 -5.98
CA PRO A 341 23.68 -15.08 -5.40
C PRO A 341 22.84 -14.05 -6.15
N LEU A 342 21.52 -14.20 -6.09
CA LEU A 342 20.56 -13.29 -6.72
C LEU A 342 20.31 -12.04 -5.85
N PRO A 343 20.36 -10.82 -6.42
CA PRO A 343 20.00 -9.63 -5.66
C PRO A 343 18.49 -9.56 -5.42
N HIS A 344 18.06 -9.60 -4.16
CA HIS A 344 16.64 -9.62 -3.79
C HIS A 344 15.85 -8.44 -4.37
N THR A 345 16.46 -7.25 -4.46
CA THR A 345 15.83 -6.05 -5.02
C THR A 345 15.46 -6.19 -6.50
N HIS A 346 15.99 -7.18 -7.21
CA HIS A 346 15.72 -7.44 -8.63
C HIS A 346 14.82 -8.67 -8.86
N LEU A 347 14.50 -9.45 -7.83
CA LEU A 347 13.71 -10.66 -7.97
C LEU A 347 12.23 -10.37 -8.09
N ALA A 348 11.55 -10.84 -9.12
CA ALA A 348 10.09 -10.78 -9.22
C ALA A 348 9.51 -12.20 -9.22
N VAL A 349 8.38 -12.37 -8.56
CA VAL A 349 7.60 -13.61 -8.60
C VAL A 349 6.33 -13.37 -9.41
N ALA A 350 6.16 -14.15 -10.46
CA ALA A 350 4.92 -14.20 -11.24
C ALA A 350 4.16 -15.48 -10.89
N LEU A 351 2.90 -15.34 -10.47
CA LEU A 351 2.05 -16.46 -10.11
C LEU A 351 1.01 -16.73 -11.21
N SER A 352 0.94 -17.99 -11.62
CA SER A 352 -0.20 -18.57 -12.35
C SER A 352 -0.99 -19.49 -11.40
N PRO A 353 -2.17 -20.03 -11.77
CA PRO A 353 -2.93 -20.91 -10.88
C PRO A 353 -2.14 -22.11 -10.35
N LEU A 354 -1.19 -22.64 -11.14
CA LEU A 354 -0.46 -23.87 -10.81
C LEU A 354 1.05 -23.66 -10.60
N TRP A 355 1.60 -22.53 -11.06
CA TRP A 355 3.05 -22.31 -11.13
C TRP A 355 3.47 -20.99 -10.54
N ALA A 356 4.65 -20.98 -9.92
CA ALA A 356 5.35 -19.80 -9.46
C ALA A 356 6.63 -19.66 -10.28
N GLN A 357 6.76 -18.54 -10.96
CA GLN A 357 7.91 -18.23 -11.81
C GLN A 357 8.77 -17.18 -11.12
N LEU A 358 10.05 -17.48 -10.96
CA LEU A 358 11.03 -16.54 -10.45
C LEU A 358 11.77 -15.88 -11.61
N HIS A 359 11.80 -14.55 -11.60
CA HIS A 359 12.40 -13.72 -12.64
C HIS A 359 13.44 -12.78 -12.02
N LEU A 360 14.55 -12.54 -12.72
CA LEU A 360 15.53 -11.51 -12.39
C LEU A 360 15.33 -10.30 -13.32
N SER A 361 15.06 -9.13 -12.76
CA SER A 361 14.88 -7.89 -13.53
C SER A 361 16.21 -7.16 -13.71
N TYR A 362 16.48 -6.55 -14.88
CA TYR A 362 17.71 -5.76 -15.05
C TYR A 362 17.70 -4.45 -14.23
N SER A 363 16.52 -3.98 -13.84
CA SER A 363 16.35 -2.84 -12.93
C SER A 363 15.78 -3.31 -11.58
N PRO A 364 16.12 -2.62 -10.48
CA PRO A 364 15.53 -2.94 -9.18
C PRO A 364 14.02 -2.72 -9.24
N ILE A 365 13.28 -3.67 -8.67
CA ILE A 365 11.83 -3.63 -8.57
C ILE A 365 11.49 -2.66 -7.45
N THR A 366 11.56 -1.38 -7.78
CA THR A 366 10.86 -0.37 -6.99
C THR A 366 9.36 -0.51 -7.28
N ALA A 367 8.53 -0.32 -6.26
CA ALA A 367 7.07 -0.43 -6.37
C ALA A 367 6.45 0.43 -7.48
N ALA A 368 7.18 1.43 -8.00
CA ALA A 368 6.73 2.32 -9.08
C ALA A 368 6.67 1.66 -10.47
N ASN A 369 7.39 0.57 -10.73
CA ASN A 369 7.52 -0.01 -12.08
C ASN A 369 6.50 -1.12 -12.41
N LEU A 370 5.53 -1.39 -11.53
CA LEU A 370 4.59 -2.51 -11.70
C LEU A 370 3.43 -2.21 -12.66
N THR A 371 3.18 -0.96 -13.02
CA THR A 371 2.04 -0.56 -13.87
C THR A 371 2.34 -0.61 -15.38
N GLY A 372 3.62 -0.76 -15.79
CA GLY A 372 4.01 -0.88 -17.18
C GLY A 372 4.17 -2.34 -17.61
N PHE A 373 3.34 -2.81 -18.55
CA PHE A 373 3.44 -4.15 -19.16
C PHE A 373 4.73 -4.38 -19.99
N ASN A 374 5.66 -3.42 -20.02
CA ASN A 374 6.94 -3.58 -20.69
C ASN A 374 7.82 -4.53 -19.86
N ARG A 375 7.63 -5.83 -20.08
CA ARG A 375 8.48 -6.96 -19.62
C ARG A 375 9.89 -6.93 -20.20
N VAL A 376 10.27 -5.83 -20.86
CA VAL A 376 11.57 -5.67 -21.51
C VAL A 376 12.62 -5.68 -20.42
N GLY A 377 13.38 -6.75 -20.37
CA GLY A 377 14.50 -6.88 -19.46
C GLY A 377 14.26 -7.71 -18.20
N ARG A 378 13.61 -8.87 -18.32
CA ARG A 378 13.61 -9.89 -17.26
C ARG A 378 14.24 -11.18 -17.76
N THR A 379 15.10 -11.76 -16.94
CA THR A 379 15.68 -13.08 -17.15
C THR A 379 14.90 -14.09 -16.33
N PHE A 380 14.35 -15.09 -17.00
CA PHE A 380 13.64 -16.17 -16.34
C PHE A 380 14.64 -17.11 -15.63
N ILE A 381 14.41 -17.36 -14.34
CA ILE A 381 15.35 -18.12 -13.50
C ILE A 381 14.88 -19.56 -13.36
N VAL A 382 13.67 -19.74 -12.85
CA VAL A 382 13.10 -21.06 -12.56
C VAL A 382 11.59 -20.95 -12.45
N GLU A 383 10.89 -22.02 -12.82
CA GLU A 383 9.47 -22.18 -12.58
C GLU A 383 9.23 -23.40 -11.69
N VAL A 384 8.54 -23.21 -10.58
CA VAL A 384 8.21 -24.30 -9.66
C VAL A 384 6.70 -24.46 -9.54
N ARG A 385 6.23 -25.68 -9.31
CA ARG A 385 4.82 -25.92 -9.04
C ARG A 385 4.44 -25.29 -7.69
N ARG A 386 3.33 -24.54 -7.66
CA ARG A 386 2.83 -23.88 -6.45
C ARG A 386 2.50 -24.91 -5.38
N GLY A 387 2.96 -24.62 -4.17
CA GLY A 387 2.52 -25.32 -2.97
C GLY A 387 1.13 -24.85 -2.53
N ARG A 388 0.60 -25.47 -1.46
CA ARG A 388 -0.65 -25.04 -0.82
C ARG A 388 -0.49 -23.71 -0.09
N SER A 389 0.74 -23.37 0.32
CA SER A 389 1.09 -22.12 0.96
C SER A 389 2.25 -21.39 0.25
N PRO A 390 2.40 -20.08 0.48
CA PRO A 390 3.59 -19.32 0.09
C PRO A 390 4.88 -19.96 0.60
N GLU A 391 4.90 -20.42 1.86
CA GLU A 391 6.06 -21.03 2.51
C GLU A 391 6.48 -22.34 1.81
N GLU A 392 5.51 -23.19 1.45
CA GLU A 392 5.79 -24.41 0.69
C GLU A 392 6.34 -24.08 -0.71
N THR A 393 5.80 -23.04 -1.33
CA THR A 393 6.29 -22.57 -2.64
C THR A 393 7.73 -22.07 -2.54
N VAL A 394 8.07 -21.31 -1.51
CA VAL A 394 9.43 -20.82 -1.24
C VAL A 394 10.39 -21.98 -0.98
N ARG A 395 9.98 -23.02 -0.24
CA ARG A 395 10.78 -24.23 -0.04
C ARG A 395 11.15 -24.90 -1.38
N ARG A 396 10.19 -25.01 -2.31
CA ARG A 396 10.44 -25.56 -3.64
C ARG A 396 11.35 -24.67 -4.48
N ILE A 397 11.19 -23.34 -4.39
CA ILE A 397 12.12 -22.39 -5.04
C ILE A 397 13.53 -22.58 -4.48
N HIS A 398 13.68 -22.72 -3.16
CA HIS A 398 14.96 -22.95 -2.51
C HIS A 398 15.65 -24.22 -3.01
N GLU A 399 14.94 -25.36 -3.01
CA GLU A 399 15.44 -26.64 -3.53
C GLU A 399 15.91 -26.50 -4.98
N ALA A 400 15.12 -25.85 -5.84
CA ALA A 400 15.49 -25.64 -7.24
C ALA A 400 16.69 -24.70 -7.42
N LEU A 401 16.84 -23.67 -6.59
CA LEU A 401 18.01 -22.78 -6.60
C LEU A 401 19.28 -23.51 -6.13
N GLU A 402 19.18 -24.41 -5.15
CA GLU A 402 20.31 -25.28 -4.77
C GLU A 402 20.72 -26.19 -5.91
N ASP A 403 19.77 -26.82 -6.60
CA ASP A 403 20.07 -27.67 -7.75
C ASP A 403 20.72 -26.89 -8.91
N ILE A 404 20.31 -25.63 -9.14
CA ILE A 404 21.00 -24.72 -10.06
C ILE A 404 22.43 -24.44 -9.58
N SER A 405 22.62 -24.17 -8.29
CA SER A 405 23.95 -23.89 -7.72
C SER A 405 24.93 -25.07 -7.85
N ARG A 406 24.41 -26.30 -7.82
CA ARG A 406 25.17 -27.55 -8.00
C ARG A 406 25.35 -27.93 -9.48
N GLY A 407 24.76 -27.18 -10.41
CA GLY A 407 24.76 -27.50 -11.85
C GLY A 407 23.86 -28.67 -12.25
N LEU A 408 22.93 -29.09 -11.38
CA LEU A 408 21.97 -30.16 -11.65
C LEU A 408 20.78 -29.66 -12.50
N LEU A 409 20.44 -28.38 -12.39
CA LEU A 409 19.40 -27.73 -13.18
C LEU A 409 19.97 -26.52 -13.95
N PRO A 410 19.67 -26.37 -15.26
CA PRO A 410 19.98 -25.13 -15.97
C PRO A 410 19.02 -24.00 -15.59
N TRP A 411 19.42 -22.76 -15.88
CA TRP A 411 18.54 -21.59 -15.77
C TRP A 411 17.34 -21.73 -16.70
N GLY A 412 16.18 -21.27 -16.24
CA GLY A 412 14.90 -21.39 -16.95
C GLY A 412 14.28 -22.79 -16.88
N SER A 413 14.74 -23.65 -15.96
CA SER A 413 14.14 -24.97 -15.75
C SER A 413 12.76 -24.91 -15.09
N ARG A 414 11.96 -25.94 -15.34
CA ARG A 414 10.66 -26.16 -14.71
C ARG A 414 10.71 -27.37 -13.78
N VAL A 415 10.35 -27.18 -12.50
CA VAL A 415 10.40 -28.19 -11.43
C VAL A 415 8.98 -28.46 -10.91
N GLY A 416 8.51 -29.70 -11.08
CA GLY A 416 7.10 -30.10 -10.90
C GLY A 416 6.76 -30.76 -9.58
#